data_AF-A0A965LXX8-F1
#
_entry.id   AF-A0A965LXX8-F1
#
_cell.length_a   1.000
_cell.length_b   1.000
_cell.length_c   1.000
_cell.angle_alpha   90.00
_cell.angle_beta   90.00
_cell.angle_gamma   90.00
#
_symmetry.space_group_name_H-M   'P 1'
#
loop_
_entity.id
_entity.type
_entity.pdbx_description
1 polymer ?
#
loop_
_entity_poly.entity_id
_entity_poly.type
_entity_poly.pdbx_seq_one_letter_code
_entity_poly.pdbx_strand_id
1 'polypeptide(L)'
;MARLPDASGVQQHQAGDRGAGEGGRGVSGLSRRNGQDRRRLAVGVYEALKTGNLDYSFINPGNIQSLKLNEVAKNHCGPVMAISGHNITISKRTWARLPADIQKIFLEEGKATQQAYMNWVTDFESKAVANMRAQGANVVPISAPELAKWRAAAPDFLAEWEKATAAATGDAETPRKVAARWRELIGK
;
A
#
# COMPACT_ATOMS: atom_id res chain seq x y z
N MET A 1 -15.79 -6.33 18.28
CA MET A 1 -15.41 -5.11 17.54
C MET A 1 -14.25 -4.46 18.30
N ALA A 2 -13.00 -4.75 17.93
CA ALA A 2 -11.84 -4.34 18.73
C ALA A 2 -11.32 -2.95 18.31
N ARG A 3 -11.34 -2.01 19.25
CA ARG A 3 -10.79 -0.64 19.18
C ARG A 3 -9.28 -0.69 18.95
N LEU A 4 -8.76 0.04 17.95
CA LEU A 4 -7.32 0.25 17.80
C LEU A 4 -6.82 1.27 18.86
N PRO A 5 -5.76 0.99 19.62
CA PRO A 5 -5.23 1.96 20.57
C PRO A 5 -4.18 2.91 19.97
N ASP A 6 -4.12 4.06 20.61
CA ASP A 6 -3.36 5.29 20.37
C ASP A 6 -1.87 5.12 19.96
N ALA A 7 -1.51 5.73 18.83
CA ALA A 7 -0.15 5.78 18.27
C ALA A 7 0.69 6.98 18.76
N SER A 8 0.35 7.59 19.90
CA SER A 8 1.05 8.76 20.45
C SER A 8 2.51 8.52 20.90
N GLY A 9 2.98 7.26 20.92
CA GLY A 9 4.30 6.88 21.46
C GLY A 9 5.38 6.49 20.44
N VAL A 10 5.10 6.41 19.13
CA VAL A 10 6.12 6.04 18.13
C VAL A 10 6.65 7.29 17.45
N GLN A 11 7.65 7.91 18.08
CA GLN A 11 8.42 8.97 17.48
C GLN A 11 9.23 8.39 16.31
N GLN A 12 8.68 8.50 15.10
CA GLN A 12 9.42 8.18 13.88
C GLN A 12 10.62 9.13 13.79
N HIS A 13 11.80 8.62 14.11
CA HIS A 13 13.04 9.33 13.82
C HIS A 13 13.13 9.43 12.29
N GLN A 14 12.99 10.66 11.79
CA GLN A 14 13.20 10.98 10.38
C GLN A 14 14.65 10.65 10.02
N ALA A 15 14.86 9.50 9.37
CA ALA A 15 16.02 9.30 8.53
C ALA A 15 15.91 10.31 7.39
N GLY A 16 16.89 11.22 7.34
CA GLY A 16 16.98 12.27 6.34
C GLY A 16 16.96 11.70 4.92
N ASP A 17 16.56 12.57 4.01
CA ASP A 17 16.23 12.40 2.59
C ASP A 17 17.37 11.88 1.67
N ARG A 18 18.26 11.02 2.17
CA ARG A 18 19.40 10.44 1.44
C ARG A 18 19.40 8.91 1.41
N GLY A 19 18.24 8.27 1.64
CA GLY A 19 18.11 6.80 1.70
C GLY A 19 16.86 6.21 1.05
N ALA A 20 16.07 6.99 0.30
CA ALA A 20 14.81 6.54 -0.32
C ALA A 20 14.99 5.54 -1.50
N GLY A 21 16.16 4.91 -1.64
CA GLY A 21 16.49 3.97 -2.71
C GLY A 21 16.30 2.49 -2.35
N GLU A 22 16.15 2.12 -1.07
CA GLU A 22 16.34 0.72 -0.65
C GLU A 22 15.17 0.05 0.09
N GLY A 23 14.15 0.81 0.51
CA GLY A 23 12.96 0.27 1.18
C GLY A 23 11.98 -0.48 0.25
N GLY A 24 12.17 -0.40 -1.07
CA GLY A 24 11.31 -1.05 -2.06
C GLY A 24 11.57 -2.55 -2.28
N ARG A 25 12.52 -3.19 -1.57
CA ARG A 25 12.99 -4.55 -1.88
C ARG A 25 11.93 -5.65 -1.85
N GLY A 26 10.88 -5.54 -1.03
CA GLY A 26 9.80 -6.54 -0.98
C GLY A 26 8.94 -6.59 -2.26
N VAL A 27 8.39 -5.45 -2.68
CA VAL A 27 7.56 -5.36 -3.90
C VAL A 27 8.44 -5.42 -5.16
N SER A 28 9.63 -4.80 -5.11
CA SER A 28 10.58 -4.83 -6.23
C SER A 28 11.21 -6.21 -6.46
N GLY A 29 11.30 -7.07 -5.43
CA GLY A 29 11.75 -8.46 -5.54
C GLY A 29 10.74 -9.37 -6.24
N LEU A 30 9.44 -9.07 -6.13
CA LEU A 30 8.39 -9.70 -6.94
C LEU A 30 8.44 -9.20 -8.39
N SER A 31 8.62 -7.89 -8.60
CA SER A 31 8.75 -7.29 -9.94
C SER A 31 9.97 -7.80 -10.73
N ARG A 32 11.13 -8.00 -10.08
CA ARG A 32 12.33 -8.55 -10.76
C ARG A 32 12.16 -10.01 -11.19
N ARG A 33 11.48 -10.82 -10.39
CA ARG A 33 11.20 -12.23 -10.73
C ARG A 33 10.21 -12.37 -11.87
N ASN A 34 9.33 -11.38 -12.07
CA ASN A 34 8.28 -11.42 -13.08
C ASN A 34 8.52 -10.46 -14.28
N GLY A 35 9.76 -9.99 -14.48
CA GLY A 35 10.13 -9.21 -15.68
C GLY A 35 9.63 -7.76 -15.76
N GLN A 36 9.18 -7.17 -14.64
CA GLN A 36 8.62 -5.82 -14.62
C GLN A 36 9.73 -4.74 -14.60
N ASP A 37 9.85 -3.96 -15.70
CA ASP A 37 10.74 -2.80 -15.80
C ASP A 37 10.27 -1.66 -14.86
N ARG A 38 11.19 -1.12 -14.07
CA ARG A 38 10.98 -0.16 -12.96
C ARG A 38 10.48 1.23 -13.38
N ARG A 39 10.09 1.46 -14.63
CA ARG A 39 10.07 2.80 -15.23
C ARG A 39 8.73 3.51 -15.34
N ARG A 40 7.64 3.03 -14.75
CA ARG A 40 6.34 3.73 -14.89
C ARG A 40 5.57 3.82 -13.58
N LEU A 41 5.59 5.03 -13.00
CA LEU A 41 4.59 5.49 -12.01
C LEU A 41 3.17 5.31 -12.58
N ALA A 42 2.15 5.23 -11.72
CA ALA A 42 0.75 4.96 -12.10
C ALA A 42 0.24 5.77 -13.31
N VAL A 43 0.72 7.00 -13.50
CA VAL A 43 0.34 7.90 -14.62
C VAL A 43 0.81 7.39 -16.00
N GLY A 44 1.86 6.58 -16.07
CA GLY A 44 2.36 6.01 -17.32
C GLY A 44 1.78 4.63 -17.69
N VAL A 45 0.94 4.07 -16.82
CA VAL A 45 0.46 2.68 -16.97
C VAL A 45 -0.55 2.56 -18.10
N TYR A 46 -1.44 3.55 -18.28
CA TYR A 46 -2.43 3.54 -19.36
C TYR A 46 -1.76 3.41 -20.74
N GLU A 47 -0.82 4.30 -21.06
CA GLU A 47 -0.10 4.26 -22.33
C GLU A 47 0.76 3.00 -22.45
N ALA A 48 1.34 2.50 -21.35
CA ALA A 48 2.10 1.25 -21.37
C ALA A 48 1.26 0.03 -21.77
N LEU A 49 0.06 -0.09 -21.19
CA LEU A 49 -0.90 -1.14 -21.52
C LEU A 49 -1.41 -0.97 -22.96
N LYS A 50 -1.75 0.26 -23.34
CA LYS A 50 -2.26 0.59 -24.67
C LYS A 50 -1.27 0.26 -25.79
N THR A 51 0.02 0.57 -25.61
CA THR A 51 1.05 0.31 -26.62
C THR A 51 1.61 -1.12 -26.56
N GLY A 52 1.18 -1.94 -25.61
CA GLY A 52 1.71 -3.29 -25.41
C GLY A 52 3.14 -3.33 -24.84
N ASN A 53 3.64 -2.22 -24.29
CA ASN A 53 4.94 -2.21 -23.60
C ASN A 53 4.86 -2.85 -22.21
N LEU A 54 3.64 -3.05 -21.71
CA LEU A 54 3.34 -3.67 -20.43
C LEU A 54 2.13 -4.58 -20.61
N ASP A 55 2.24 -5.85 -20.21
CA ASP A 55 1.14 -6.82 -20.34
C ASP A 55 0.18 -6.80 -19.14
N TYR A 56 0.68 -6.43 -17.95
CA TYR A 56 -0.11 -6.40 -16.71
C TYR A 56 0.45 -5.43 -15.66
N SER A 57 -0.39 -5.01 -14.71
CA SER A 57 -0.02 -4.15 -13.58
C SER A 57 -0.81 -4.50 -12.32
N PHE A 58 -0.25 -4.20 -11.15
CA PHE A 58 -0.90 -4.39 -9.84
C PHE A 58 -1.42 -3.06 -9.32
N ILE A 59 -2.72 -2.81 -9.50
CA ILE A 59 -3.38 -1.55 -9.13
C ILE A 59 -4.72 -1.88 -8.48
N ASN A 60 -5.10 -1.12 -7.44
CA ASN A 60 -6.39 -1.24 -6.77
C ASN A 60 -7.55 -0.77 -7.68
N PRO A 61 -8.75 -1.39 -7.60
CA PRO A 61 -9.92 -1.03 -8.40
C PRO A 61 -10.25 0.46 -8.46
N GLY A 62 -10.14 1.18 -7.34
CA GLY A 62 -10.38 2.62 -7.29
C GLY A 62 -9.48 3.43 -8.23
N ASN A 63 -8.21 3.06 -8.31
CA ASN A 63 -7.24 3.68 -9.23
C ASN A 63 -7.42 3.19 -10.67
N ILE A 64 -7.78 1.92 -10.87
CA ILE A 64 -8.11 1.38 -12.20
C ILE A 64 -9.26 2.20 -12.82
N GLN A 65 -10.32 2.46 -12.05
CA GLN A 65 -11.45 3.28 -12.47
C GLN A 65 -11.00 4.73 -12.76
N SER A 66 -10.33 5.37 -11.80
CA SER A 66 -9.98 6.79 -11.89
C SER A 66 -9.01 7.10 -13.04
N LEU A 67 -8.12 6.15 -13.37
CA LEU A 67 -7.16 6.25 -14.46
C LEU A 67 -7.68 5.62 -15.77
N LYS A 68 -8.95 5.19 -15.82
CA LYS A 68 -9.59 4.58 -16.99
C LYS A 68 -8.86 3.37 -17.56
N LEU A 69 -8.13 2.63 -16.73
CA LEU A 69 -7.30 1.51 -17.20
C LEU A 69 -8.14 0.39 -17.81
N ASN A 70 -9.44 0.32 -17.49
CA ASN A 70 -10.40 -0.59 -18.11
C ASN A 70 -10.59 -0.40 -19.61
N GLU A 71 -10.26 0.78 -20.16
CA GLU A 71 -10.38 1.02 -21.60
C GLU A 71 -9.35 0.18 -22.36
N VAL A 72 -8.17 0.00 -21.78
CA VAL A 72 -6.99 -0.65 -22.39
C VAL A 72 -6.64 -2.02 -21.82
N ALA A 73 -7.19 -2.38 -20.65
CA ALA A 73 -7.05 -3.71 -20.04
C ALA A 73 -8.42 -4.19 -19.54
N LYS A 74 -8.94 -5.27 -20.14
CA LYS A 74 -10.31 -5.77 -19.87
C LYS A 74 -10.37 -6.86 -18.80
N ASN A 75 -9.25 -7.50 -18.47
CA ASN A 75 -9.19 -8.61 -17.52
C ASN A 75 -8.54 -8.15 -16.22
N HIS A 76 -9.22 -8.40 -15.10
CA HIS A 76 -8.73 -8.05 -13.77
C HIS A 76 -8.85 -9.27 -12.85
N CYS A 77 -7.77 -9.59 -12.14
CA CYS A 77 -7.74 -10.65 -11.13
C CYS A 77 -7.34 -10.08 -9.77
N GLY A 78 -7.93 -10.61 -8.70
CA GLY A 78 -7.72 -10.12 -7.33
C GLY A 78 -8.90 -10.46 -6.44
N PRO A 79 -8.81 -10.29 -5.11
CA PRO A 79 -8.01 -9.29 -4.43
C PRO A 79 -6.61 -9.81 -4.09
N VAL A 80 -5.74 -8.92 -3.63
CA VAL A 80 -4.42 -9.18 -3.05
C VAL A 80 -3.29 -9.13 -4.07
N MET A 81 -2.48 -8.07 -3.95
CA MET A 81 -1.00 -8.14 -3.99
C MET A 81 -0.30 -6.89 -3.42
N ALA A 82 -1.00 -5.88 -2.90
CA ALA A 82 -0.36 -4.73 -2.24
C ALA A 82 -1.16 -4.17 -1.07
N ILE A 83 -0.48 -3.92 0.05
CA ILE A 83 -0.94 -3.01 1.11
C ILE A 83 -0.30 -1.66 0.78
N SER A 84 -1.11 -0.65 0.47
CA SER A 84 -0.64 0.73 0.26
C SER A 84 -1.00 1.59 1.46
N GLY A 85 0.02 2.17 2.09
CA GLY A 85 -0.16 3.24 3.06
C GLY A 85 -0.11 4.59 2.35
N HIS A 86 -1.09 5.45 2.62
CA HIS A 86 -1.07 6.85 2.18
C HIS A 86 -0.69 7.71 3.38
N ASN A 87 0.40 8.46 3.26
CA ASN A 87 0.86 9.34 4.31
C ASN A 87 0.51 10.78 3.95
N ILE A 88 -0.14 11.48 4.88
CA ILE A 88 -0.27 12.95 4.83
C ILE A 88 0.83 13.50 5.72
N THR A 89 1.72 14.29 5.15
CA THR A 89 2.88 14.84 5.86
C THR A 89 2.89 16.35 5.80
N ILE A 90 3.42 16.97 6.86
CA ILE A 90 3.65 18.41 6.94
C ILE A 90 5.10 18.66 7.32
N SER A 91 5.70 19.70 6.75
CA SER A 91 7.07 20.07 7.11
C SER A 91 7.15 20.47 8.58
N LYS A 92 8.25 20.10 9.26
CA LYS A 92 8.50 20.50 10.65
C LYS A 92 8.44 22.02 10.85
N ARG A 93 8.97 22.79 9.89
CA ARG A 93 8.94 24.26 9.92
C ARG A 93 7.52 24.80 9.87
N THR A 94 6.68 24.26 9.00
CA THR A 94 5.27 24.68 8.88
C THR A 94 4.51 24.29 10.14
N TRP A 95 4.70 23.06 10.63
CA TRP A 95 4.06 22.59 11.86
C TRP A 95 4.37 23.49 13.06
N ALA A 96 5.65 23.81 13.27
CA ALA A 96 6.09 24.66 14.38
C ALA A 96 5.54 26.10 14.33
N ARG A 97 5.08 26.56 13.16
CA ARG A 97 4.46 27.89 13.00
C ARG A 97 2.96 27.88 13.28
N LEU A 98 2.33 26.71 13.35
CA LEU A 98 0.92 26.61 13.69
C LEU A 98 0.72 26.86 15.19
N PRO A 99 -0.29 27.65 15.58
CA PRO A 99 -0.72 27.76 16.98
C PRO A 99 -1.03 26.38 17.61
N ALA A 100 -0.86 26.26 18.93
CA ALA A 100 -0.97 24.97 19.62
C ALA A 100 -2.39 24.37 19.56
N ASP A 101 -3.42 25.20 19.57
CA ASP A 101 -4.82 24.81 19.35
C ASP A 101 -5.04 24.25 17.94
N ILE A 102 -4.43 24.87 16.92
CA ILE A 102 -4.48 24.36 15.55
C ILE A 102 -3.72 23.03 15.42
N GLN A 103 -2.54 22.91 16.01
CA GLN A 103 -1.80 21.63 16.04
C GLN A 103 -2.64 20.52 16.67
N LYS A 104 -3.35 20.81 17.77
CA LYS A 104 -4.25 19.86 18.42
C LYS A 104 -5.37 19.42 17.47
N ILE A 105 -6.04 20.35 16.78
CA ILE A 105 -7.09 20.03 15.80
C ILE A 105 -6.55 19.11 14.69
N PHE A 106 -5.38 19.41 14.13
CA PHE A 106 -4.78 18.55 13.09
C PHE A 106 -4.53 17.11 13.57
N LEU A 107 -4.09 16.93 14.82
CA LEU A 107 -3.87 15.59 15.38
C LEU A 107 -5.19 14.86 15.65
N GLU A 108 -6.21 15.56 16.15
CA GLU A 108 -7.54 15.00 16.42
C GLU A 108 -8.24 14.59 15.12
N GLU A 109 -8.32 15.51 14.15
CA GLU A 109 -8.91 15.26 12.83
C GLU A 109 -8.11 14.25 12.02
N GLY A 110 -6.78 14.21 12.18
CA GLY A 110 -5.93 13.19 11.59
C GLY A 110 -6.32 11.78 12.05
N LYS A 111 -6.54 11.58 13.36
CA LYS A 111 -7.00 10.30 13.92
C LYS A 111 -8.42 9.96 13.45
N ALA A 112 -9.34 10.92 13.46
CA ALA A 112 -10.72 10.73 13.00
C ALA A 112 -10.77 10.35 11.52
N THR A 113 -10.02 11.06 10.68
CA THR A 113 -9.92 10.83 9.24
C THR A 113 -9.34 9.44 8.95
N GLN A 114 -8.28 9.01 9.64
CA GLN A 114 -7.72 7.67 9.48
C GLN A 114 -8.78 6.58 9.68
N GLN A 115 -9.61 6.71 10.73
CA GLN A 115 -10.66 5.75 11.02
C GLN A 115 -11.79 5.78 9.98
N ALA A 116 -12.23 6.98 9.57
CA ALA A 116 -13.26 7.15 8.55
C ALA A 116 -12.81 6.65 7.18
N TYR A 117 -11.53 6.88 6.84
CA TYR A 117 -10.93 6.48 5.57
C TYR A 117 -10.94 4.97 5.35
N MET A 118 -10.77 4.15 6.40
CA MET A 118 -10.84 2.69 6.29
C MET A 118 -12.24 2.18 5.87
N ASN A 119 -13.29 2.82 6.40
CA ASN A 119 -14.65 2.48 5.98
C ASN A 119 -14.91 2.97 4.56
N TRP A 120 -14.49 4.19 4.26
CA TRP A 120 -14.64 4.79 2.94
C TRP A 120 -13.92 4.00 1.85
N VAL A 121 -12.67 3.57 2.07
CA VAL A 121 -11.90 2.85 1.03
C VAL A 121 -12.53 1.50 0.71
N THR A 122 -13.06 0.79 1.70
CA THR A 122 -13.73 -0.49 1.47
C THR A 122 -14.96 -0.32 0.58
N ASP A 123 -15.80 0.67 0.89
CA ASP A 123 -16.99 1.00 0.09
C ASP A 123 -16.62 1.51 -1.31
N PHE A 124 -15.62 2.39 -1.40
CA PHE A 124 -15.12 2.94 -2.66
C PHE A 124 -14.58 1.86 -3.59
N GLU A 125 -13.77 0.92 -3.09
CA GLU A 125 -13.22 -0.18 -3.89
C GLU A 125 -14.33 -1.14 -4.37
N SER A 126 -15.32 -1.45 -3.53
CA SER A 126 -16.48 -2.27 -3.94
C SER A 126 -17.30 -1.59 -5.05
N LYS A 127 -17.59 -0.29 -4.89
CA LYS A 127 -18.27 0.51 -5.93
C LYS A 127 -17.46 0.60 -7.21
N ALA A 128 -16.14 0.74 -7.09
CA ALA A 128 -15.26 0.75 -8.24
C ALA A 128 -15.40 -0.55 -9.02
N VAL A 129 -15.24 -1.71 -8.38
CA VAL A 129 -15.41 -3.02 -9.04
C VAL A 129 -16.77 -3.13 -9.75
N ALA A 130 -17.86 -2.68 -9.13
CA ALA A 130 -19.19 -2.70 -9.75
C ALA A 130 -19.25 -1.84 -11.02
N ASN A 131 -18.72 -0.62 -10.97
CA ASN A 131 -18.64 0.28 -12.12
C ASN A 131 -17.74 -0.29 -13.23
N MET A 132 -16.61 -0.89 -12.87
CA MET A 132 -15.72 -1.55 -13.83
C MET A 132 -16.48 -2.64 -14.60
N ARG A 133 -17.24 -3.50 -13.90
CA ARG A 133 -18.09 -4.53 -14.52
C ARG A 133 -19.14 -3.94 -15.45
N ALA A 134 -19.81 -2.86 -15.02
CA ALA A 134 -20.80 -2.16 -15.85
C ALA A 134 -20.19 -1.57 -17.14
N GLN A 135 -18.89 -1.26 -17.13
CA GLN A 135 -18.11 -0.81 -18.31
C GLN A 135 -17.55 -1.98 -19.14
N GLY A 136 -17.97 -3.22 -18.87
CA GLY A 136 -17.54 -4.42 -19.61
C GLY A 136 -16.23 -5.03 -19.15
N ALA A 137 -15.72 -4.66 -17.97
CA ALA A 137 -14.53 -5.30 -17.42
C ALA A 137 -14.83 -6.72 -16.91
N ASN A 138 -13.99 -7.67 -17.28
CA ASN A 138 -14.00 -9.03 -16.76
C ASN A 138 -13.19 -9.09 -15.45
N VAL A 139 -13.88 -8.95 -14.32
CA VAL A 139 -13.27 -9.03 -12.99
C VAL A 139 -13.46 -10.45 -12.43
N VAL A 140 -12.37 -11.20 -12.31
CA VAL A 140 -12.34 -12.59 -11.87
C VAL A 140 -11.76 -12.67 -10.45
N PRO A 141 -12.53 -13.14 -9.45
CA PRO A 141 -11.99 -13.35 -8.12
C PRO A 141 -11.00 -14.52 -8.09
N ILE A 142 -9.97 -14.44 -7.25
CA ILE A 142 -9.11 -15.60 -6.96
C ILE A 142 -9.89 -16.58 -6.11
N SER A 143 -9.97 -17.84 -6.55
CA SER A 143 -10.66 -18.89 -5.78
C SER A 143 -9.93 -19.18 -4.47
N ALA A 144 -10.67 -19.58 -3.42
CA ALA A 144 -10.07 -19.90 -2.13
C ALA A 144 -8.99 -21.01 -2.22
N PRO A 145 -9.15 -22.09 -3.01
CA PRO A 145 -8.11 -23.10 -3.19
C PRO A 145 -6.84 -22.54 -3.86
N GLU A 146 -7.00 -21.67 -4.86
CA GLU A 146 -5.85 -21.08 -5.55
C GLU A 146 -5.11 -20.08 -4.65
N LEU A 147 -5.87 -19.27 -3.90
CA LEU A 147 -5.30 -18.36 -2.90
C LEU A 147 -4.54 -19.13 -1.80
N ALA A 148 -5.02 -20.31 -1.39
CA ALA A 148 -4.32 -21.15 -0.43
C ALA A 148 -2.97 -21.64 -0.96
N LYS A 149 -2.89 -22.05 -2.24
CA LYS A 149 -1.61 -22.41 -2.88
C LYS A 149 -0.64 -21.24 -2.90
N TRP A 150 -1.13 -20.04 -3.24
CA TRP A 150 -0.29 -18.84 -3.29
C TRP A 150 0.23 -18.46 -1.90
N ARG A 151 -0.62 -18.55 -0.87
CA ARG A 151 -0.20 -18.31 0.53
C ARG A 151 0.85 -19.32 0.99
N ALA A 152 0.71 -20.60 0.63
CA ALA A 152 1.69 -21.63 0.98
C ALA A 152 3.03 -21.46 0.25
N ALA A 153 3.01 -20.93 -0.98
CA ALA A 153 4.21 -20.66 -1.77
C ALA A 153 4.87 -19.30 -1.45
N ALA A 154 4.13 -18.39 -0.80
CA ALA A 154 4.63 -17.06 -0.47
C ALA A 154 5.74 -17.15 0.61
N PRO A 155 6.91 -16.53 0.39
CA PRO A 155 7.92 -16.43 1.43
C PRO A 155 7.45 -15.53 2.58
N ASP A 156 8.12 -15.61 3.73
CA ASP A 156 7.92 -14.66 4.82
C ASP A 156 8.54 -13.29 4.45
N PHE A 157 7.78 -12.51 3.67
CA PHE A 157 8.17 -11.16 3.27
C PHE A 157 8.40 -10.22 4.47
N LEU A 158 7.77 -10.49 5.62
CA LEU A 158 7.91 -9.66 6.81
C LEU A 158 9.27 -9.91 7.48
N ALA A 159 9.71 -11.17 7.54
CA ALA A 159 11.07 -11.51 7.98
C ALA A 159 12.13 -10.95 7.03
N GLU A 160 11.92 -11.04 5.72
CA GLU A 160 12.84 -10.44 4.74
C GLU A 160 12.93 -8.91 4.90
N TRP A 161 11.79 -8.24 5.09
CA TRP A 161 11.73 -6.80 5.35
C TRP A 161 12.43 -6.42 6.65
N GLU A 162 12.20 -7.16 7.73
CA GLU A 162 12.82 -6.94 9.04
C GLU A 162 14.35 -6.96 8.92
N LYS A 163 14.89 -8.03 8.33
CA LYS A 163 16.34 -8.19 8.11
C LYS A 163 16.91 -7.08 7.23
N ALA A 164 16.24 -6.76 6.11
CA ALA A 164 16.72 -5.75 5.18
C ALA A 164 16.73 -4.34 5.80
N THR A 165 15.73 -4.03 6.63
CA THR A 165 15.60 -2.74 7.30
C THR A 165 16.64 -2.59 8.40
N ALA A 166 16.88 -3.64 9.19
CA ALA A 166 17.92 -3.66 10.21
C ALA A 166 19.31 -3.39 9.61
N ALA A 167 19.63 -4.06 8.51
CA ALA A 167 20.90 -3.86 7.80
C ALA A 167 21.03 -2.44 7.23
N ALA A 168 19.96 -1.88 6.66
CA ALA A 168 19.99 -0.56 6.04
C ALA A 168 20.05 0.60 7.05
N THR A 169 19.50 0.40 8.25
CA THR A 169 19.40 1.45 9.28
C THR A 169 20.46 1.33 10.38
N GLY A 170 21.09 0.16 10.53
CA GLY A 170 21.93 -0.14 11.69
C GLY A 170 21.14 -0.36 12.98
N ASP A 171 19.80 -0.44 12.90
CA ASP A 171 18.90 -0.63 14.04
C ASP A 171 18.10 -1.93 13.87
N ALA A 172 18.44 -2.94 14.66
CA ALA A 172 17.74 -4.22 14.65
C ALA A 172 16.47 -4.23 15.52
N GLU A 173 16.32 -3.31 16.46
CA GLU A 173 15.25 -3.34 17.44
C GLU A 173 13.93 -2.83 16.86
N THR A 174 13.96 -1.69 16.17
CA THR A 174 12.78 -1.08 15.55
C THR A 174 12.08 -1.99 14.55
N PRO A 175 12.75 -2.54 13.51
CA PRO A 175 12.09 -3.41 12.55
C PRO A 175 11.54 -4.68 13.20
N ARG A 176 12.20 -5.24 14.21
CA ARG A 176 11.71 -6.40 14.98
C ARG A 176 10.39 -6.08 15.70
N LYS A 177 10.30 -4.93 16.37
CA LYS A 177 9.06 -4.47 17.03
C LYS A 177 7.92 -4.30 16.03
N VAL A 178 8.20 -3.69 14.88
CA VAL A 178 7.21 -3.48 13.81
C VAL A 178 6.74 -4.82 13.23
N ALA A 179 7.66 -5.75 12.96
CA ALA A 179 7.33 -7.08 12.45
C ALA A 179 6.49 -7.88 13.46
N ALA A 180 6.84 -7.86 14.75
CA ALA A 180 6.03 -8.48 15.79
C ALA A 180 4.60 -7.92 15.82
N ARG A 181 4.47 -6.58 15.73
CA ARG A 181 3.16 -5.94 15.70
C ARG A 181 2.31 -6.33 14.49
N TRP A 182 2.91 -6.40 13.29
CA TRP A 182 2.21 -6.86 12.11
C TRP A 182 1.72 -8.31 12.24
N ARG A 183 2.52 -9.20 12.82
CA ARG A 183 2.10 -10.59 13.08
C ARG A 183 0.92 -10.66 14.05
N GLU A 184 0.90 -9.83 15.10
CA GLU A 184 -0.26 -9.74 16.01
C GLU A 184 -1.54 -9.24 15.33
N LEU A 185 -1.41 -8.33 14.37
CA LEU A 185 -2.54 -7.75 13.65
C LEU A 185 -3.12 -8.70 12.60
N ILE A 186 -2.25 -9.45 11.93
CA ILE A 186 -2.63 -10.38 10.84
C ILE A 186 -3.06 -11.76 11.40
N GLY A 187 -2.57 -12.14 12.58
CA GLY A 187 -2.88 -13.42 13.23
C GLY A 187 -4.21 -13.47 13.99
N LYS A 188 -5.06 -12.45 13.88
CA LYS A 188 -6.42 -12.39 14.41
C LYS A 188 -7.44 -12.50 13.30
#